data_AF-A0A819P8Z8-F1
#
_entry.id   AF-A0A819P8Z8-F1
#
_cell.length_a   1.000
_cell.length_b   1.000
_cell.length_c   1.000
_cell.angle_alpha   90.00
_cell.angle_beta   90.00
_cell.angle_gamma   90.00
#
_symmetry.space_group_name_H-M   'P 1'
#
loop_
_entity.id
_entity.type
_entity.pdbx_description
1 polymer ?
#
loop_
_entity_poly.entity_id
_entity_poly.type
_entity_poly.pdbx_seq_one_letter_code
_entity_poly.pdbx_strand_id
1 'polypeptide(L)'
;MATPLKNQVHGQITIKGEQANFHGDEILYISVRDSLRHDAECIELGSISINLYNGQRLPIYYQCSYEPKRAHMNFDQIKSIPGGITLSASIERNDKLLYVNDTDISLAEDVDIELVKVE
;
A
#
# COMPACT_ATOMS: atom_id res chain seq x y z
N MET A 1 27.45 2.75 15.43
CA MET A 1 26.53 3.54 14.59
C MET A 1 25.28 2.69 14.41
N ALA A 2 24.17 3.06 15.02
CA ALA A 2 22.94 2.26 14.95
C ALA A 2 22.29 2.52 13.59
N THR A 3 22.15 1.50 12.76
CA THR A 3 21.30 1.54 11.57
C THR A 3 19.90 1.92 12.04
N PRO A 4 19.28 3.00 11.54
CA PRO A 4 17.89 3.27 11.91
C PRO A 4 17.06 2.07 11.47
N LEU A 5 16.38 1.43 12.42
CA LEU A 5 15.32 0.46 12.14
C LEU A 5 14.35 1.16 11.19
N LYS A 6 14.39 0.76 9.91
CA LYS A 6 13.40 1.24 8.94
C LYS A 6 12.09 0.56 9.34
N ASN A 7 11.11 1.35 9.73
CA ASN A 7 9.77 0.83 9.94
C ASN A 7 9.27 0.36 8.57
N GLN A 8 8.91 -0.92 8.51
CA GLN A 8 8.58 -1.61 7.28
C GLN A 8 7.27 -2.37 7.47
N VAL A 9 6.55 -2.50 6.36
CA VAL A 9 5.43 -3.43 6.20
C VAL A 9 5.69 -4.26 4.96
N HIS A 10 5.41 -5.54 5.04
CA HIS A 10 5.55 -6.47 3.94
C HIS A 10 4.31 -7.33 3.80
N GLY A 11 4.20 -8.00 2.66
CA GLY A 11 3.11 -8.93 2.41
C GLY A 11 2.98 -9.24 0.93
N GLN A 12 1.81 -9.73 0.55
CA GLN A 12 1.51 -10.15 -0.81
C GLN A 12 0.34 -9.36 -1.38
N ILE A 13 0.43 -9.07 -2.69
CA ILE A 13 -0.68 -8.56 -3.48
C ILE A 13 -1.33 -9.71 -4.24
N THR A 14 -2.63 -9.85 -4.08
CA THR A 14 -3.50 -10.73 -4.88
C THR A 14 -4.58 -9.90 -5.57
N ILE A 15 -5.30 -10.52 -6.52
CA ILE A 15 -6.45 -9.90 -7.18
C ILE A 15 -7.64 -10.84 -7.00
N LYS A 16 -8.75 -10.28 -6.51
CA LYS A 16 -9.95 -11.02 -6.17
C LYS A 16 -10.57 -11.67 -7.41
N GLY A 17 -10.63 -13.00 -7.40
CA GLY A 17 -11.35 -13.79 -8.41
C GLY A 17 -10.74 -13.75 -9.82
N GLU A 18 -9.54 -13.19 -10.01
CA GLU A 18 -8.91 -13.09 -11.34
C GLU A 18 -7.41 -13.45 -11.26
N GLN A 19 -6.91 -14.13 -12.29
CA GLN A 19 -5.47 -14.15 -12.59
C GLN A 19 -5.21 -13.05 -13.60
N ALA A 20 -4.74 -11.89 -13.13
CA ALA A 20 -4.42 -10.78 -14.01
C ALA A 20 -3.26 -11.15 -14.94
N ASN A 21 -3.43 -10.81 -16.22
CA ASN A 21 -2.36 -10.90 -17.21
C ASN A 21 -1.79 -9.50 -17.43
N PHE A 22 -0.63 -9.23 -16.82
CA PHE A 22 0.07 -7.95 -16.97
C PHE A 22 0.78 -7.89 -18.33
N HIS A 23 0.74 -6.71 -18.95
CA HIS A 23 1.35 -6.41 -20.25
C HIS A 23 2.79 -5.91 -20.13
N GLY A 24 3.24 -5.53 -18.93
CA GLY A 24 4.60 -5.10 -18.64
C GLY A 24 4.79 -3.57 -18.62
N ASP A 25 3.70 -2.83 -18.74
CA ASP A 25 3.64 -1.36 -18.58
C ASP A 25 2.79 -0.95 -17.37
N GLU A 26 2.30 -1.92 -16.59
CA GLU A 26 1.58 -1.67 -15.35
C GLU A 26 2.54 -1.34 -14.19
N ILE A 27 2.10 -0.44 -13.31
CA ILE A 27 2.80 -0.07 -12.09
C ILE A 27 1.90 -0.38 -10.90
N LEU A 28 2.42 -1.15 -9.96
CA LEU A 28 1.83 -1.39 -8.65
C LEU A 28 2.33 -0.33 -7.66
N TYR A 29 1.42 0.44 -7.10
CA TYR A 29 1.68 1.40 -6.04
C TYR A 29 1.21 0.83 -4.70
N ILE A 30 2.01 0.98 -3.65
CA ILE A 30 1.62 0.73 -2.26
C ILE A 30 1.98 1.96 -1.45
N SER A 31 1.08 2.41 -0.57
CA SER A 31 1.34 3.53 0.32
C SER A 31 0.80 3.29 1.73
N VAL A 32 1.56 3.78 2.72
CA VAL A 32 1.18 3.85 4.14
C VAL A 32 0.76 5.29 4.43
N ARG A 33 -0.43 5.48 4.98
CA ARG A 33 -1.05 6.79 5.15
C ARG A 33 -1.54 7.00 6.56
N ASP A 34 -1.45 8.23 7.00
CA ASP A 34 -2.14 8.75 8.16
C ASP A 34 -3.55 9.19 7.75
N SER A 35 -4.56 8.44 8.20
CA SER A 35 -5.92 8.48 7.67
C SER A 35 -6.94 9.08 8.64
N LEU A 36 -6.50 9.54 9.83
CA LEU A 36 -7.39 10.22 10.78
C LEU A 36 -7.68 11.69 10.43
N ARG A 37 -6.96 12.27 9.46
CA ARG A 37 -7.30 13.61 8.97
C ARG A 37 -8.52 13.53 8.05
N HIS A 38 -9.69 13.79 8.61
CA HIS A 38 -10.93 13.95 7.85
C HIS A 38 -11.04 15.31 7.15
N ASP A 39 -10.18 16.27 7.48
CA ASP A 39 -10.25 17.68 7.06
C ASP A 39 -9.14 18.13 6.10
N ALA A 40 -8.22 17.23 5.75
CA ALA A 40 -7.11 17.50 4.84
C ALA A 40 -6.70 16.22 4.11
N GLU A 41 -6.02 16.37 2.97
CA GLU A 41 -5.37 15.27 2.26
C GLU A 41 -4.61 14.36 3.25
N CYS A 42 -4.88 13.05 3.21
CA CYS A 42 -4.20 12.08 4.06
C CYS A 42 -2.67 12.23 3.92
N ILE A 43 -1.94 12.14 5.03
CA ILE A 43 -0.48 12.31 4.99
C ILE A 43 0.15 10.99 4.56
N GLU A 44 0.84 10.98 3.42
CA GLU A 44 1.65 9.83 3.02
C GLU A 44 2.89 9.71 3.93
N LEU A 45 2.97 8.59 4.66
CA LEU A 45 4.09 8.28 5.56
C LEU A 45 5.18 7.47 4.85
N GLY A 46 4.83 6.76 3.79
CA GLY A 46 5.75 6.01 2.95
C GLY A 46 5.04 5.41 1.74
N SER A 47 5.77 5.20 0.67
CA SER A 47 5.26 4.62 -0.57
C SER A 47 6.34 3.83 -1.30
N ILE A 48 5.91 2.88 -2.12
CA ILE A 48 6.73 2.14 -3.06
C ILE A 48 5.95 1.95 -4.37
N SER A 49 6.66 2.00 -5.48
CA SER A 49 6.17 1.64 -6.81
C SER A 49 6.95 0.45 -7.35
N ILE A 50 6.25 -0.55 -7.88
CA ILE A 50 6.82 -1.75 -8.47
C ILE A 50 6.35 -1.83 -9.93
N ASN A 51 7.30 -1.76 -10.87
CA ASN A 51 6.99 -2.01 -12.27
C ASN A 51 6.66 -3.48 -12.46
N LEU A 52 5.50 -3.77 -13.05
CA LEU A 52 5.10 -5.12 -13.38
C LEU A 52 5.63 -5.50 -14.76
N TYR A 53 6.00 -6.76 -14.95
CA TYR A 53 6.51 -7.26 -16.23
C TYR A 53 5.48 -8.15 -16.93
N ASN A 54 5.62 -8.26 -18.26
CA ASN A 54 4.76 -9.09 -19.08
C ASN A 54 4.74 -10.55 -18.58
N GLY A 55 3.57 -11.09 -18.30
CA GLY A 55 3.40 -12.44 -17.79
C GLY A 55 3.79 -12.64 -16.32
N GLN A 56 4.00 -11.55 -15.57
CA GLN A 56 4.14 -11.61 -14.12
C GLN A 56 2.94 -12.31 -13.49
N ARG A 57 3.22 -13.20 -12.52
CA ARG A 57 2.19 -13.97 -11.82
C ARG A 57 1.95 -13.39 -10.43
N LEU A 58 0.69 -13.49 -10.00
CA LEU A 58 0.30 -13.29 -8.61
C LEU A 58 0.67 -14.55 -7.78
N PRO A 59 0.90 -14.41 -6.47
CA PRO A 59 0.97 -13.15 -5.71
C PRO A 59 2.24 -12.34 -5.99
N ILE A 60 2.17 -11.02 -5.83
CA ILE A 60 3.34 -10.13 -5.90
C ILE A 60 3.75 -9.75 -4.48
N TYR A 61 4.98 -10.10 -4.10
CA TYR A 61 5.52 -9.73 -2.79
C TYR A 61 5.95 -8.26 -2.78
N TYR A 62 5.63 -7.55 -1.70
CA TYR A 62 6.02 -6.16 -1.52
C TYR A 62 6.67 -5.93 -0.16
N GLN A 63 7.46 -4.86 -0.09
CA GLN A 63 8.00 -4.32 1.16
C GLN A 63 7.99 -2.80 1.07
N CYS A 64 7.17 -2.15 1.88
CA CYS A 64 7.05 -0.70 1.93
C CYS A 64 7.71 -0.17 3.21
N SER A 65 8.63 0.78 3.07
CA SER A 65 9.21 1.49 4.22
C SER A 65 8.38 2.75 4.49
N TYR A 66 8.25 3.14 5.76
CA TYR A 66 7.52 4.34 6.16
C TYR A 66 8.21 5.08 7.30
N GLU A 67 7.86 6.36 7.47
CA GLU A 67 8.45 7.27 8.47
C GLU A 67 7.40 7.72 9.50
N PRO A 68 7.34 7.08 10.67
CA PRO A 68 6.40 7.44 11.76
C PRO A 68 6.44 8.92 12.17
N LYS A 69 7.60 9.57 12.02
CA LYS A 69 7.81 10.96 12.41
C LYS A 69 7.06 11.96 11.51
N ARG A 70 6.59 11.54 10.34
CA ARG A 70 5.80 12.37 9.42
C ARG A 70 4.32 12.41 9.79
N ALA A 71 3.86 11.55 10.70
CA ALA A 71 2.48 11.54 11.16
C ALA A 71 2.09 12.86 11.85
N HIS A 72 0.82 13.25 11.74
CA HIS A 72 0.35 14.55 12.27
C HIS A 72 0.33 14.60 13.80
N MET A 73 0.23 13.44 14.44
CA MET A 73 0.31 13.24 15.88
C MET A 73 1.32 12.13 16.21
N ASN A 74 1.43 11.77 17.48
CA ASN A 74 2.24 10.64 17.90
C ASN A 74 1.79 9.36 17.16
N PHE A 75 2.72 8.74 16.46
CA PHE A 75 2.44 7.58 15.61
C PHE A 75 1.83 6.40 16.39
N ASP A 76 2.34 6.10 17.59
CA ASP A 76 1.83 4.99 18.40
C ASP A 76 0.40 5.24 18.88
N GLN A 77 0.04 6.50 19.11
CA GLN A 77 -1.35 6.88 19.42
C GLN A 77 -2.26 6.69 18.20
N ILE A 78 -1.86 7.16 17.02
CA ILE A 78 -2.68 7.03 15.81
C ILE A 78 -2.82 5.56 15.41
N LYS A 79 -1.73 4.78 15.47
CA LYS A 79 -1.72 3.34 15.19
C LYS A 79 -2.63 2.55 16.13
N SER A 80 -2.86 3.04 17.35
CA SER A 80 -3.79 2.40 18.29
C SER A 80 -5.27 2.57 17.91
N ILE A 81 -5.58 3.54 17.06
CA ILE A 81 -6.94 3.82 16.58
C ILE A 81 -7.21 2.97 15.32
N PRO A 82 -8.27 2.15 15.30
CA PRO A 82 -8.64 1.38 14.11
C PRO A 82 -8.83 2.30 12.89
N GLY A 83 -8.13 2.00 11.79
CA GLY A 83 -8.14 2.84 10.59
C GLY A 83 -7.32 4.13 10.71
N GLY A 84 -6.56 4.33 11.79
CA GLY A 84 -5.79 5.55 11.98
C GLY A 84 -4.56 5.66 11.09
N ILE A 85 -3.83 4.55 10.94
CA ILE A 85 -2.80 4.38 9.90
C ILE A 85 -3.26 3.26 8.98
N THR A 86 -3.39 3.56 7.68
CA THR A 86 -3.86 2.58 6.70
C THR A 86 -2.84 2.31 5.61
N LEU A 87 -2.93 1.11 5.02
CA LEU A 87 -2.31 0.77 3.75
C LEU A 87 -3.32 0.92 2.63
N SER A 88 -2.82 1.34 1.47
CA SER A 88 -3.54 1.27 0.20
C SER A 88 -2.62 0.77 -0.89
N ALA A 89 -3.19 0.08 -1.86
CA ALA A 89 -2.49 -0.36 -3.04
C ALA A 89 -3.36 -0.23 -4.29
N SER A 90 -2.72 0.09 -5.41
CA SER A 90 -3.36 0.19 -6.71
C SER A 90 -2.44 -0.32 -7.81
N ILE A 91 -3.03 -0.77 -8.91
CA ILE A 91 -2.31 -1.07 -10.14
C ILE A 91 -2.85 -0.15 -11.23
N GLU A 92 -1.95 0.56 -11.87
CA GLU A 92 -2.27 1.53 -12.91
C GLU A 92 -1.50 1.21 -14.19
N ARG A 93 -2.05 1.65 -15.33
CA ARG A 93 -1.41 1.57 -16.64
C ARG A 93 -1.71 2.80 -17.45
N ASN A 94 -0.69 3.56 -17.84
CA ASN A 94 -0.85 4.80 -18.61
C ASN A 94 -1.90 5.73 -17.95
N ASP A 95 -1.72 6.01 -16.66
CA ASP A 95 -2.61 6.81 -15.80
C ASP A 95 -4.05 6.28 -15.64
N LYS A 96 -4.34 5.07 -16.16
CA LYS A 96 -5.62 4.39 -15.95
C LYS A 96 -5.50 3.45 -14.76
N LEU A 97 -6.31 3.70 -13.73
CA LEU A 97 -6.51 2.77 -12.61
C LEU A 97 -7.18 1.49 -13.11
N LEU A 98 -6.54 0.35 -12.85
CA LEU A 98 -7.02 -0.98 -13.25
C LEU A 98 -7.51 -1.79 -12.04
N TYR A 99 -6.76 -1.75 -10.94
CA TYR A 99 -7.06 -2.48 -9.71
C TYR A 99 -6.78 -1.60 -8.49
N VAL A 100 -7.55 -1.79 -7.42
CA VAL A 100 -7.43 -1.05 -6.15
C VAL A 100 -7.89 -1.91 -4.98
N ASN A 101 -7.40 -1.68 -3.76
CA ASN A 101 -8.01 -2.28 -2.57
C ASN A 101 -9.33 -1.56 -2.25
N ASP A 102 -10.40 -2.32 -1.98
CA ASP A 102 -11.75 -1.79 -1.72
C ASP A 102 -12.02 -1.48 -0.24
N THR A 103 -11.11 -1.85 0.64
CA THR A 103 -11.24 -1.76 2.09
C THR A 103 -10.05 -1.06 2.72
N ASP A 104 -10.31 -0.31 3.80
CA ASP A 104 -9.25 0.28 4.61
C ASP A 104 -8.49 -0.80 5.37
N ILE A 105 -7.19 -0.90 5.11
CA ILE A 105 -6.34 -1.94 5.70
C ILE A 105 -5.50 -1.31 6.80
N SER A 106 -5.69 -1.73 8.05
CA SER A 106 -4.89 -1.20 9.17
C SER A 106 -3.44 -1.65 9.08
N LEU A 107 -2.51 -0.77 9.46
CA LEU A 107 -1.08 -1.08 9.45
C LEU A 107 -0.70 -2.16 10.46
N ALA A 108 -0.18 -3.28 9.95
CA ALA A 108 0.57 -4.28 10.69
C ALA A 108 1.97 -4.48 10.06
N GLU A 109 2.78 -5.35 10.66
CA GLU A 109 4.10 -5.69 10.12
C GLU A 109 3.99 -6.55 8.85
N ASP A 110 3.07 -7.51 8.87
CA ASP A 110 2.73 -8.39 7.74
C ASP A 110 1.27 -8.19 7.35
N VAL A 111 1.03 -7.83 6.08
CA VAL A 111 -0.29 -7.46 5.56
C VAL A 111 -0.42 -7.92 4.11
N ASP A 112 -1.24 -8.93 3.88
CA ASP A 112 -1.68 -9.26 2.52
C ASP A 112 -2.78 -8.29 2.06
N ILE A 113 -2.72 -7.88 0.79
CA ILE A 113 -3.67 -6.96 0.18
C ILE A 113 -4.33 -7.66 -1.01
N GLU A 114 -5.64 -7.80 -0.96
CA GLU A 114 -6.45 -8.24 -2.08
C GLU A 114 -6.97 -7.01 -2.84
N LEU A 115 -6.65 -6.92 -4.13
CA LEU A 115 -7.17 -5.87 -5.01
C LEU A 115 -8.43 -6.34 -5.74
N VAL A 116 -9.31 -5.39 -6.04
CA VAL A 116 -10.46 -5.58 -6.92
C VAL A 116 -10.25 -4.81 -8.21
N LYS A 117 -10.85 -5.31 -9.29
CA LYS A 117 -10.83 -4.64 -10.59
C LYS A 117 -11.75 -3.42 -10.59
N VAL A 118 -11.29 -2.33 -11.18
CA VAL A 118 -12.10 -1.13 -11.39
C VAL A 118 -12.86 -1.27 -12.71
N GLU A 119 -14.18 -1.07 -12.67
CA GLU A 119 -15.09 -1.12 -13.84
C GLU A 119 -14.97 0.11 -14.75
#